data_AF-A0A4Q0HCQ6-F1
#
_entry.id   AF-A0A4Q0HCQ6-F1
#
_cell.length_a   1.000
_cell.length_b   1.000
_cell.length_c   1.000
_cell.angle_alpha   90.00
_cell.angle_beta   90.00
_cell.angle_gamma   90.00
#
_symmetry.space_group_name_H-M   'P 1'
#
loop_
_entity.id
_entity.type
_entity.pdbx_description
1 polymer ?
#
loop_
_entity_poly.entity_id
_entity_poly.type
_entity_poly.pdbx_seq_one_letter_code
_entity_poly.pdbx_strand_id
1 'polypeptide(L)'
;MKTELALYQALISINVPEQKANAVIEALETDMQSLLATKADIAALRTELKSDIAQVELKLTLRMGVMMSFTAGVIITAVKFMLH
;
A
#
# COMPACT_ATOMS: atom_id res chain seq x y z
N MET A 1 -3.44 21.45 -12.17
CA MET A 1 -3.24 22.40 -13.29
C MET A 1 -4.46 22.64 -14.19
N LYS A 2 -4.95 21.68 -15.00
CA LYS A 2 -6.12 21.96 -15.90
C LYS A 2 -7.40 22.33 -15.13
N THR A 3 -7.64 21.69 -13.99
CA THR A 3 -8.77 21.96 -13.09
C THR A 3 -8.62 23.30 -12.35
N GLU A 4 -7.42 23.63 -11.85
CA GLU A 4 -7.14 24.94 -11.24
C GLU A 4 -7.35 26.09 -12.23
N LEU A 5 -6.88 25.96 -13.48
CA LEU A 5 -7.11 26.96 -14.52
C LEU A 5 -8.58 27.11 -14.88
N ALA A 6 -9.33 26.01 -14.95
CA ALA A 6 -10.77 26.06 -15.19
C ALA A 6 -11.52 26.74 -14.02
N LEU A 7 -11.12 26.47 -12.78
CA LEU A 7 -11.71 27.08 -11.58
C LEU A 7 -11.35 28.57 -11.50
N TYR A 8 -10.09 28.93 -11.77
CA TYR A 8 -9.64 30.32 -11.87
C TYR A 8 -10.48 31.09 -12.89
N GLN A 9 -10.59 30.56 -14.10
CA GLN A 9 -11.34 31.18 -15.18
C GLN A 9 -12.83 31.33 -14.83
N ALA A 10 -13.42 30.35 -14.14
CA ALA A 10 -14.80 30.42 -13.66
C ALA A 10 -14.98 31.51 -12.60
N LEU A 11 -14.06 31.64 -11.64
CA LEU A 11 -14.11 32.68 -10.60
C LEU A 11 -13.97 34.09 -11.19
N ILE A 12 -13.04 34.29 -12.13
CA ILE A 12 -12.92 35.56 -12.85
C ILE A 12 -14.19 35.86 -13.67
N SER A 13 -14.81 34.85 -14.28
CA SER A 13 -16.04 35.05 -15.09
C SER A 13 -17.25 35.54 -14.30
N ILE A 14 -17.26 35.34 -12.97
CA ILE A 14 -18.27 35.85 -12.05
C ILE A 14 -17.80 37.10 -11.29
N ASN A 15 -16.81 37.83 -11.81
CA ASN A 15 -16.24 39.05 -11.24
C ASN A 15 -15.57 38.88 -9.85
N VAL A 16 -15.05 37.70 -9.52
CA VAL A 16 -14.19 37.57 -8.33
C VAL A 16 -12.84 38.22 -8.62
N PRO A 17 -12.33 39.09 -7.73
CA PRO A 17 -11.00 39.68 -7.89
C PRO A 17 -9.90 38.61 -7.94
N GLU A 18 -8.89 38.82 -8.79
CA GLU A 18 -7.76 37.90 -8.99
C GLU A 18 -7.09 37.45 -7.70
N GLN A 19 -6.84 38.38 -6.76
CA GLN A 19 -6.28 38.05 -5.44
C GLN A 19 -7.13 37.03 -4.66
N LYS A 20 -8.47 37.15 -4.73
CA LYS A 20 -9.38 36.24 -4.03
C LYS A 20 -9.50 34.91 -4.77
N ALA A 21 -9.48 34.92 -6.10
CA ALA A 21 -9.51 33.69 -6.89
C ALA A 21 -8.26 32.84 -6.63
N ASN A 22 -7.08 33.47 -6.57
CA ASN A 22 -5.82 32.80 -6.25
C ASN A 22 -5.81 32.22 -4.84
N ALA A 23 -6.30 32.97 -3.84
CA ALA A 23 -6.39 32.48 -2.47
C ALA A 23 -7.30 31.25 -2.33
N VAL A 24 -8.40 31.18 -3.09
CA VAL A 24 -9.31 30.01 -3.10
C VAL A 24 -8.63 28.80 -3.74
N ILE A 25 -7.90 29.01 -4.83
CA ILE A 25 -7.16 27.92 -5.49
C ILE A 25 -6.05 27.40 -4.60
N GLU A 26 -5.28 28.28 -3.97
CA GLU A 26 -4.19 27.90 -3.07
C GLU A 26 -4.70 27.15 -1.83
N ALA A 27 -5.79 27.62 -1.22
CA ALA A 27 -6.43 26.92 -0.11
C ALA A 27 -6.95 25.53 -0.55
N LEU A 28 -7.60 25.44 -1.71
CA LEU A 28 -8.13 24.18 -2.23
C LEU A 28 -7.01 23.20 -2.61
N GLU A 29 -5.93 23.68 -3.21
CA GLU A 29 -4.76 22.86 -3.53
C GLU A 29 -4.10 22.32 -2.25
N THR A 30 -3.95 23.18 -1.24
CA THR A 30 -3.40 22.81 0.07
C THR A 30 -4.27 21.76 0.75
N ASP A 31 -5.60 21.94 0.75
CA ASP A 31 -6.54 20.97 1.31
C ASP A 31 -6.53 19.65 0.53
N MET A 32 -6.45 19.70 -0.80
CA MET A 32 -6.34 18.49 -1.62
C MET A 32 -5.04 17.71 -1.35
N GLN A 33 -3.93 18.40 -1.11
CA GLN A 33 -2.66 17.76 -0.77
C GLN A 33 -2.64 17.25 0.69
N SER A 34 -3.35 17.92 1.60
CA SER A 34 -3.35 17.59 3.03
C SER A 34 -4.37 16.52 3.42
N LEU A 35 -5.55 16.49 2.79
CA LEU A 35 -6.69 15.68 3.25
C LEU A 35 -6.95 14.44 2.38
N LEU A 36 -6.41 14.41 1.16
CA LEU A 36 -6.59 13.26 0.27
C LEU A 36 -5.37 12.35 0.38
N ALA A 37 -5.62 11.08 0.74
CA ALA A 37 -4.64 10.03 0.53
C ALA A 37 -4.23 10.05 -0.95
N THR A 38 -2.98 10.40 -1.19
CA THR A 38 -2.49 10.60 -2.54
C THR A 38 -2.34 9.25 -3.22
N LYS A 39 -2.27 9.27 -4.56
CA LYS A 39 -1.92 8.06 -5.32
C LYS A 39 -0.56 7.49 -4.88
N ALA A 40 0.34 8.33 -4.36
CA ALA A 40 1.63 7.92 -3.82
C ALA A 40 1.47 7.11 -2.53
N ASP A 41 0.57 7.53 -1.62
CA ASP A 41 0.28 6.79 -0.38
C ASP A 41 -0.28 5.40 -0.69
N ILE A 42 -1.18 5.31 -1.67
CA ILE A 42 -1.72 4.02 -2.13
C ILE A 42 -0.62 3.14 -2.73
N ALA A 43 0.32 3.72 -3.48
CA ALA A 43 1.45 2.98 -4.04
C ALA A 43 2.43 2.49 -2.95
N ALA A 44 2.65 3.30 -1.92
CA ALA A 44 3.44 2.94 -0.75
C ALA A 44 2.80 1.76 0.00
N LEU A 45 1.50 1.86 0.32
CA LEU A 45 0.74 0.79 0.97
C LEU A 45 0.73 -0.51 0.16
N ARG A 46 0.60 -0.43 -1.18
CA ARG A 46 0.70 -1.61 -2.05
C ARG A 46 2.08 -2.27 -1.97
N THR A 47 3.14 -1.47 -1.87
CA THR A 47 4.51 -1.98 -1.78
C THR A 47 4.75 -2.64 -0.42
N GLU A 48 4.31 -2.00 0.66
CA GLU A 48 4.36 -2.55 2.02
C GLU A 48 3.60 -3.87 2.12
N LEU A 49 2.34 -3.90 1.64
CA LEU A 49 1.52 -5.12 1.66
C LEU A 49 2.16 -6.26 0.86
N LYS A 50 2.79 -5.96 -0.29
CA LYS A 50 3.48 -6.97 -1.09
C LYS A 50 4.69 -7.55 -0.34
N SER A 51 5.43 -6.72 0.38
CA SER A 51 6.55 -7.15 1.23
C SER A 51 6.05 -8.05 2.37
N ASP A 52 4.99 -7.66 3.05
CA ASP A 52 4.43 -8.43 4.16
C ASP A 52 3.92 -9.81 3.71
N ILE A 53 3.23 -9.85 2.56
CA ILE A 53 2.79 -11.12 1.96
C ILE A 53 4.00 -12.03 1.68
N ALA A 54 5.05 -11.51 1.04
CA ALA A 54 6.25 -12.29 0.74
C ALA A 54 6.94 -12.80 2.03
N GLN A 55 6.97 -12.00 3.09
CA GLN A 55 7.50 -12.43 4.39
C GLN A 55 6.67 -13.54 5.03
N VAL A 56 5.34 -13.44 4.95
CA VAL A 56 4.43 -14.47 5.48
C VAL A 56 4.58 -15.77 4.68
N GLU A 57 4.63 -15.71 3.35
CA GLU A 57 4.86 -16.85 2.48
C GLU A 57 6.18 -17.56 2.79
N LEU A 58 7.26 -16.79 2.99
CA LEU A 58 8.56 -17.34 3.38
C LEU A 58 8.50 -18.03 4.74
N LYS A 59 7.91 -17.37 5.75
CA LYS A 59 7.76 -17.93 7.10
C LYS A 59 6.95 -19.23 7.07
N LEU A 60 5.88 -19.28 6.27
CA LEU A 60 5.05 -20.47 6.14
C LEU A 60 5.83 -21.60 5.47
N THR A 61 6.52 -21.31 4.36
CA THR A 61 7.37 -22.28 3.65
C THR A 61 8.42 -22.89 4.57
N LEU A 62 9.13 -22.06 5.34
CA LEU A 62 10.13 -22.53 6.29
C LEU A 62 9.52 -23.39 7.39
N ARG A 63 8.41 -22.96 8.00
CA ARG A 63 7.71 -23.73 9.03
C ARG A 63 7.23 -25.09 8.51
N MET A 64 6.66 -25.12 7.30
CA MET A 64 6.23 -26.36 6.65
C MET A 64 7.41 -27.28 6.36
N GLY A 65 8.53 -26.74 5.89
CA GLY A 65 9.77 -27.50 5.68
C GLY A 65 10.29 -28.14 6.97
N VAL A 66 10.31 -27.40 8.08
CA VAL A 66 10.70 -27.92 9.40
C VAL A 66 9.74 -29.03 9.86
N MET A 67 8.43 -28.80 9.73
CA MET A 67 7.41 -29.80 10.10
C MET A 67 7.55 -31.09 9.28
N MET A 68 7.77 -30.99 7.96
CA MET A 68 7.99 -32.16 7.10
C MET A 68 9.27 -32.92 7.46
N SER A 69 10.34 -32.20 7.81
CA SER A 69 11.59 -32.82 8.25
C SER A 69 11.39 -33.61 9.53
N PHE A 70 10.63 -33.05 10.48
CA PHE A 70 10.29 -33.70 11.73
C PHE A 70 9.43 -34.95 11.49
N THR A 71 8.36 -34.85 10.69
CA THR A 71 7.49 -35.99 10.39
C THR A 71 8.24 -37.10 9.65
N ALA A 72 9.07 -36.76 8.67
CA ALA A 72 9.92 -37.73 7.98
C ALA A 72 10.87 -38.44 8.94
N GLY A 73 11.51 -37.70 9.86
CA GLY A 73 12.39 -38.28 10.89
C GLY A 73 11.68 -39.26 11.83
N VAL A 74 10.46 -38.93 12.26
CA VAL A 74 9.63 -39.82 13.08
C VAL A 74 9.27 -41.09 12.31
N ILE A 75 8.86 -40.96 11.04
CA ILE A 75 8.51 -42.11 10.20
C ILE A 75 9.72 -43.02 9.99
N ILE A 76 10.89 -42.46 9.66
CA ILE A 76 12.13 -43.24 9.45
C ILE A 76 12.51 -44.01 10.71
N THR A 77 12.42 -43.36 11.88
CA THR A 77 12.71 -44.00 13.18
C THR A 77 11.74 -45.14 13.48
N ALA A 78 10.44 -44.94 13.24
CA ALA A 78 9.41 -45.95 13.45
C ALA A 78 9.59 -47.17 12.54
N VAL A 79 9.90 -46.94 11.26
CA VAL A 79 10.16 -48.02 10.29
C VAL A 79 11.40 -48.82 10.69
N LYS A 80 12.49 -48.15 11.09
CA LYS A 80 13.69 -48.83 11.60
C LYS A 80 13.39 -49.70 12.82
N PHE A 81 12.55 -49.23 13.73
CA PHE A 81 12.17 -49.97 14.93
C PHE A 81 11.31 -51.21 14.63
N MET A 82 10.48 -51.20 13.58
CA MET A 82 9.70 -52.39 13.17
C MET A 82 10.52 -53.43 12.40
N LEU A 83 11.64 -53.03 11.78
CA LEU A 83 12.50 -53.88 10.95
C LEU A 83 13.73 -54.45 11.69
N HIS A 84 13.96 -54.03 12.94
CA HIS A 84 14.92 -54.64 13.88
C HIS A 84 14.15 -55.42 14.94
#